data_AF-A0A1V5IDD8-F1
#
_entry.id   AF-A0A1V5IDD8-F1
#
_cell.length_a   1.000
_cell.length_b   1.000
_cell.length_c   1.000
_cell.angle_alpha   90.00
_cell.angle_beta   90.00
_cell.angle_gamma   90.00
#
_symmetry.space_group_name_H-M   'P 1'
#
loop_
_entity.id
_entity.type
_entity.pdbx_description
1 polymer ?
#
loop_
_entity_poly.entity_id
_entity_poly.type
_entity_poly.pdbx_seq_one_letter_code
_entity_poly.pdbx_strand_id
1 'polypeptide(L)'
;MIPIPVETDVMLAILNLPKEMANNGIFKEHQSMVMEMIHSLVLQEHYDLATHDDLPEEDPLLVSFRFGFCFLMLHSTAEFLNLKTLGEGIVKTVGLDQSATELLTGSEIDAFKANLELRALTILQAYLNSTGLDRLNELKPRQARAIRVGVI
;
A
#
# COMPACT_ATOMS: atom_id res chain seq x y z
N MET A 1 20.56 6.34 2.65
CA MET A 1 20.15 5.22 1.80
C MET A 1 19.29 5.75 0.67
N ILE A 2 19.21 5.05 -0.47
CA ILE A 2 18.19 5.33 -1.49
C ILE A 2 16.81 4.90 -0.94
N PRO A 3 15.79 5.79 -0.93
CA PRO A 3 14.48 5.45 -0.38
C PRO A 3 13.74 4.34 -1.13
N ILE A 4 13.60 4.43 -2.45
CA ILE A 4 12.86 3.45 -3.27
C ILE A 4 13.60 3.14 -4.59
N PRO A 5 13.48 1.91 -5.15
CA PRO A 5 12.68 0.79 -4.64
C PRO A 5 13.27 0.19 -3.36
N VAL A 6 12.40 -0.35 -2.51
CA VAL A 6 12.82 -1.06 -1.29
C VAL A 6 13.09 -2.52 -1.63
N GLU A 7 14.25 -3.04 -1.21
CA GLU A 7 14.61 -4.45 -1.33
C GLU A 7 13.52 -5.37 -0.76
N THR A 8 13.21 -6.47 -1.45
CA THR A 8 12.07 -7.34 -1.12
C THR A 8 12.12 -7.84 0.32
N ASP A 9 13.27 -8.28 0.83
CA ASP A 9 13.42 -8.74 2.22
C ASP A 9 13.06 -7.65 3.25
N VAL A 10 13.44 -6.41 2.95
CA VAL A 10 13.18 -5.26 3.82
C VAL A 10 11.71 -4.85 3.73
N MET A 11 11.13 -4.87 2.53
CA MET A 11 9.70 -4.65 2.32
C MET A 11 8.87 -5.68 3.09
N LEU A 12 9.21 -6.97 3.03
CA LEU A 12 8.51 -8.02 3.78
C LEU A 12 8.60 -7.78 5.28
N ALA A 13 9.78 -7.37 5.80
CA ALA A 13 9.93 -7.02 7.20
C ALA A 13 9.06 -5.80 7.60
N ILE A 14 9.02 -4.75 6.79
CA ILE A 14 8.20 -3.54 7.02
C ILE A 14 6.71 -3.90 7.05
N LEU A 15 6.26 -4.77 6.14
CA LEU A 15 4.87 -5.21 6.02
C LEU A 15 4.51 -6.33 7.00
N ASN A 16 5.46 -6.82 7.80
CA ASN A 16 5.29 -7.98 8.67
C ASN A 16 4.80 -9.23 7.92
N LEU A 17 5.38 -9.49 6.74
CA LEU A 17 5.11 -10.66 5.91
C LEU A 17 6.19 -11.75 6.11
N PRO A 18 5.85 -13.04 5.90
CA PRO A 18 6.80 -14.14 5.99
C PRO A 18 8.00 -13.96 5.05
N LYS A 19 9.22 -14.17 5.55
CA LYS A 19 10.47 -14.01 4.79
C LYS A 19 10.56 -14.99 3.62
N GLU A 20 9.89 -16.14 3.70
CA GLU A 20 9.83 -17.16 2.66
C GLU A 20 9.19 -16.64 1.38
N MET A 21 8.39 -15.56 1.47
CA MET A 21 7.77 -14.92 0.31
C MET A 21 8.77 -14.13 -0.56
N ALA A 22 10.01 -13.92 -0.10
CA ALA A 22 11.01 -13.15 -0.84
C ALA A 22 11.31 -13.71 -2.24
N ASN A 23 11.18 -15.03 -2.40
CA ASN A 23 11.39 -15.72 -3.68
C ASN A 23 10.17 -15.69 -4.61
N ASN A 24 9.06 -15.05 -4.21
CA ASN A 24 7.89 -14.92 -5.06
C ASN A 24 8.15 -13.86 -6.15
N GLY A 25 8.20 -14.30 -7.41
CA GLY A 25 8.49 -13.44 -8.56
C GLY A 25 7.53 -12.27 -8.76
N ILE A 26 6.32 -12.35 -8.19
CA ILE A 26 5.30 -11.31 -8.32
C ILE A 26 5.77 -9.93 -7.81
N PHE A 27 6.60 -9.90 -6.75
CA PHE A 27 7.12 -8.64 -6.24
C PHE A 27 8.05 -7.95 -7.25
N LYS A 28 8.84 -8.73 -7.99
CA LYS A 28 9.69 -8.21 -9.05
C LYS A 28 8.87 -7.72 -10.24
N GLU A 29 7.82 -8.46 -10.61
CA GLU A 29 6.93 -8.11 -11.73
C GLU A 29 6.15 -6.82 -11.47
N HIS A 30 5.75 -6.57 -10.22
CA HIS A 30 4.95 -5.40 -9.85
C HIS A 30 5.77 -4.16 -9.48
N GLN A 31 7.07 -4.30 -9.26
CA GLN A 31 7.93 -3.18 -8.87
C GLN A 31 7.86 -2.01 -9.85
N SER A 32 8.02 -2.26 -11.17
CA SER A 32 7.97 -1.19 -12.17
C SER A 32 6.62 -0.48 -12.19
N MET A 33 5.52 -1.22 -12.08
CA MET A 33 4.17 -0.64 -12.02
C MET A 33 3.99 0.25 -10.79
N VAL A 34 4.53 -0.16 -9.64
CA VAL A 34 4.47 0.64 -8.41
C VAL A 34 5.35 1.88 -8.50
N MET A 35 6.54 1.79 -9.11
CA MET A 35 7.40 2.95 -9.35
C MET A 35 6.69 3.99 -10.23
N GLU A 36 6.08 3.57 -11.34
CA GLU A 36 5.30 4.44 -12.22
C GLU A 36 4.09 5.05 -11.51
N MET A 37 3.40 4.27 -10.68
CA MET A 37 2.29 4.78 -9.88
C MET A 37 2.76 5.88 -8.91
N ILE A 38 3.85 5.66 -8.17
CA ILE A 38 4.40 6.70 -7.28
C ILE A 38 4.79 7.93 -8.09
N HIS A 39 5.51 7.75 -9.20
CA HIS A 39 5.93 8.84 -10.09
C HIS A 39 4.74 9.71 -10.53
N SER A 40 3.60 9.09 -10.86
CA SER A 40 2.39 9.80 -11.27
C SER A 40 1.67 10.57 -10.14
N LEU A 41 1.95 10.23 -8.87
CA LEU A 41 1.20 10.75 -7.70
C LEU A 41 1.98 11.77 -6.87
N VAL A 42 3.31 11.81 -6.99
CA VAL A 42 4.17 12.73 -6.23
C VAL A 42 4.72 13.86 -7.10
N LEU A 43 5.27 14.89 -6.46
CA LEU A 43 6.02 15.94 -7.15
C LEU A 43 7.34 15.38 -7.69
N GLN A 44 7.70 15.76 -8.93
CA GLN A 44 8.89 15.25 -9.63
C GLN A 44 10.17 15.39 -8.79
N GLU A 45 10.38 16.55 -8.17
CA GLU A 45 11.56 16.81 -7.33
C GLU A 45 11.71 15.82 -6.18
N HIS A 46 10.60 15.38 -5.57
CA HIS A 46 10.64 14.39 -4.49
C HIS A 46 10.81 12.97 -5.01
N TYR A 47 10.27 12.67 -6.20
CA TYR A 47 10.51 11.40 -6.86
C TYR A 47 11.99 11.22 -7.22
N ASP A 48 12.61 12.26 -7.77
CA ASP A 48 14.03 12.24 -8.15
C ASP A 48 14.91 12.00 -6.93
N LEU A 49 14.69 12.76 -5.84
CA LEU A 49 15.38 12.55 -4.56
C LEU A 49 15.17 11.12 -4.02
N ALA A 50 13.94 10.61 -4.08
CA ALA A 50 13.61 9.29 -3.55
C ALA A 50 14.23 8.11 -4.33
N THR A 51 14.71 8.36 -5.55
CA THR A 51 15.20 7.31 -6.46
C THR A 51 16.69 7.40 -6.76
N HIS A 52 17.31 8.58 -6.60
CA HIS A 52 18.71 8.82 -6.97
C HIS A 52 19.61 9.20 -5.79
N ASP A 53 19.05 9.77 -4.73
CA ASP A 53 19.85 10.40 -3.67
C ASP A 53 20.01 9.50 -2.44
N ASP A 54 21.21 9.52 -1.88
CA ASP A 54 21.54 8.81 -0.65
C ASP A 54 21.19 9.68 0.57
N LEU A 55 20.03 9.42 1.20
CA LEU A 55 19.49 10.26 2.28
C LEU A 55 19.86 9.75 3.68
N PRO A 56 19.96 10.60 4.71
CA PRO A 56 20.14 10.15 6.09
C PRO A 56 19.03 9.18 6.54
N GLU A 57 19.35 8.18 7.38
CA GLU A 57 18.36 7.18 7.85
C GLU A 57 17.16 7.79 8.57
N GLU A 58 17.34 8.95 9.21
CA GLU A 58 16.29 9.68 9.93
C GLU A 58 15.53 10.68 9.04
N ASP A 59 15.85 10.77 7.75
CA ASP A 59 15.21 11.72 6.85
C ASP A 59 13.72 11.37 6.67
N PRO A 60 12.78 12.33 6.91
CA PRO A 60 11.36 12.08 6.76
C PRO A 60 10.94 11.64 5.35
N LEU A 61 11.61 12.12 4.30
CA LEU A 61 11.36 11.71 2.91
C LEU A 61 11.73 10.25 2.73
N LEU A 62 12.91 9.84 3.23
CA LEU A 62 13.34 8.45 3.20
C LEU A 62 12.31 7.53 3.86
N VAL A 63 11.87 7.87 5.06
CA VAL A 63 10.89 7.06 5.80
C VAL A 63 9.57 7.00 5.02
N SER A 64 9.06 8.16 4.59
CA SER A 64 7.75 8.25 3.94
C SER A 64 7.69 7.48 2.63
N PHE A 65 8.71 7.62 1.77
CA PHE A 65 8.78 6.91 0.49
C PHE A 65 8.95 5.40 0.68
N ARG A 66 9.76 4.95 1.64
CA ARG A 66 9.90 3.52 1.95
C ARG A 66 8.59 2.89 2.35
N PHE A 67 7.86 3.49 3.30
CA PHE A 67 6.57 2.97 3.75
C PHE A 67 5.51 3.08 2.64
N GLY A 68 5.45 4.20 1.92
CA GLY A 68 4.53 4.39 0.80
C GLY A 68 4.71 3.32 -0.27
N PHE A 69 5.96 3.08 -0.69
CA PHE A 69 6.30 2.01 -1.65
C PHE A 69 5.90 0.63 -1.13
N CYS A 70 6.21 0.29 0.12
CA CYS A 70 5.85 -1.01 0.68
C CYS A 70 4.34 -1.24 0.69
N PHE A 71 3.53 -0.24 1.08
CA PHE A 71 2.07 -0.37 1.04
C PHE A 71 1.53 -0.49 -0.38
N LEU A 72 2.09 0.26 -1.35
CA LEU A 72 1.68 0.15 -2.75
C LEU A 72 2.11 -1.17 -3.40
N MET A 73 3.26 -1.73 -3.00
CA MET A 73 3.66 -3.08 -3.39
C MET A 73 2.66 -4.13 -2.91
N LEU A 74 2.23 -4.06 -1.65
CA LEU A 74 1.21 -4.98 -1.16
C LEU A 74 -0.15 -4.74 -1.82
N HIS A 75 -0.54 -3.49 -2.02
CA HIS A 75 -1.75 -3.14 -2.76
C HIS A 75 -1.76 -3.76 -4.16
N SER A 76 -0.64 -3.66 -4.88
CA SER A 76 -0.50 -4.15 -6.26
C SER A 76 -0.46 -5.67 -6.34
N THR A 77 0.09 -6.34 -5.32
CA THR A 77 0.31 -7.80 -5.32
C THR A 77 -0.75 -8.60 -4.55
N ALA A 78 -1.58 -7.97 -3.71
CA ALA A 78 -2.49 -8.66 -2.78
C ALA A 78 -3.40 -9.72 -3.43
N GLU A 79 -3.87 -9.50 -4.66
CA GLU A 79 -4.72 -10.46 -5.40
C GLU A 79 -3.95 -11.70 -5.88
N PHE A 80 -2.63 -11.59 -6.04
CA PHE A 80 -1.75 -12.64 -6.54
C PHE A 80 -1.00 -13.35 -5.43
N LEU A 81 -0.89 -12.71 -4.25
CA LEU A 81 -0.31 -13.35 -3.09
C LEU A 81 -1.23 -14.46 -2.62
N ASN A 82 -0.80 -15.69 -2.90
CA ASN A 82 -1.39 -16.89 -2.35
C ASN A 82 -1.06 -16.97 -0.85
N LEU A 83 -1.76 -16.16 -0.04
CA LEU A 83 -1.68 -16.15 1.41
C LEU A 83 -2.34 -17.42 1.94
N LYS A 84 -1.73 -18.59 1.66
CA LYS A 84 -2.20 -19.95 1.96
C LYS A 84 -3.71 -20.15 1.74
N THR A 85 -4.14 -20.04 0.49
CA THR A 85 -5.43 -20.60 0.07
C THR A 85 -5.23 -21.46 -1.16
N LEU A 86 -5.05 -22.76 -0.94
CA LEU A 86 -5.50 -23.72 -1.93
C LEU A 86 -7.03 -23.64 -1.96
N GLY A 87 -7.54 -22.71 -2.78
CA GLY A 87 -8.96 -22.36 -2.93
C GLY A 87 -9.31 -20.91 -2.53
N GLU A 88 -8.73 -19.91 -3.20
CA GLU A 88 -9.21 -18.51 -3.39
C GLU A 88 -9.49 -17.60 -2.16
N GLY A 89 -8.45 -17.03 -1.51
CA GLY A 89 -8.56 -15.75 -0.79
C GLY A 89 -7.51 -15.46 0.31
N ILE A 90 -7.75 -14.44 1.15
CA ILE A 90 -6.87 -14.07 2.29
C ILE A 90 -7.51 -14.58 3.59
N VAL A 91 -6.76 -15.26 4.46
CA VAL A 91 -7.32 -15.86 5.69
C VAL A 91 -7.79 -14.80 6.69
N LYS A 92 -9.07 -14.85 7.07
CA LYS A 92 -9.73 -13.92 8.01
C LYS A 92 -9.58 -14.35 9.47
N THR A 93 -9.79 -15.62 9.77
CA THR A 93 -9.64 -16.23 11.11
C THR A 93 -9.26 -17.69 10.98
N VAL A 94 -8.59 -18.23 12.01
CA VAL A 94 -8.31 -19.67 12.13
C VAL A 94 -9.14 -20.18 13.31
N GLY A 95 -10.09 -21.09 13.05
CA GLY A 95 -10.84 -21.75 14.12
C GLY A 95 -9.91 -22.57 15.03
N LEU A 96 -10.29 -22.73 16.30
CA LEU A 96 -9.53 -23.49 17.33
C LEU A 96 -9.09 -24.89 16.87
N ASP A 97 -9.78 -25.47 15.89
CA ASP A 97 -9.60 -26.86 15.46
C ASP A 97 -9.03 -26.97 14.02
N GLN A 98 -8.59 -25.87 13.39
CA GLN A 98 -8.15 -25.78 11.98
C GLN A 98 -9.18 -26.25 10.92
N SER A 99 -10.45 -26.47 11.29
CA SER A 99 -11.48 -27.07 10.42
C SER A 99 -12.17 -26.08 9.48
N ALA A 100 -12.01 -24.77 9.69
CA ALA A 100 -12.56 -23.72 8.83
C ALA A 100 -11.51 -22.61 8.60
N THR A 101 -11.19 -22.37 7.33
CA THR A 101 -10.42 -21.21 6.88
C THR A 101 -11.41 -20.27 6.19
N GLU A 102 -11.77 -19.17 6.83
CA GLU A 102 -12.60 -18.13 6.18
C GLU A 102 -11.72 -17.23 5.33
N LEU A 103 -12.15 -16.99 4.10
CA LEU A 103 -11.43 -16.23 3.10
C LEU A 103 -12.05 -14.86 2.94
N LEU A 104 -11.22 -13.84 2.68
CA LEU A 104 -11.74 -12.55 2.25
C LEU A 104 -12.49 -12.73 0.93
N THR A 105 -13.73 -12.28 0.93
CA THR A 105 -14.52 -12.06 -0.27
C THR A 105 -13.87 -11.02 -1.18
N GLY A 106 -14.24 -10.98 -2.47
CA GLY A 106 -13.71 -9.97 -3.40
C GLY A 106 -13.89 -8.53 -2.89
N SER A 107 -15.04 -8.22 -2.28
CA SER A 107 -15.29 -6.90 -1.69
C SER A 107 -14.42 -6.59 -0.46
N GLU A 108 -14.04 -7.61 0.32
CA GLU A 108 -13.09 -7.46 1.43
C GLU A 108 -11.66 -7.26 0.93
N ILE A 109 -11.27 -7.92 -0.17
CA ILE A 109 -9.98 -7.69 -0.85
C ILE A 109 -9.92 -6.26 -1.41
N ASP A 110 -10.98 -5.80 -2.07
CA ASP A 110 -11.08 -4.43 -2.58
C ASP A 110 -10.95 -3.40 -1.46
N ALA A 111 -11.67 -3.60 -0.35
CA ALA A 111 -11.59 -2.73 0.82
C ALA A 111 -10.19 -2.76 1.46
N PHE A 112 -9.55 -3.93 1.52
CA PHE A 112 -8.18 -4.05 2.00
C PHE A 112 -7.19 -3.29 1.11
N LYS A 113 -7.27 -3.47 -0.21
CA LYS A 113 -6.46 -2.74 -1.20
C LYS A 113 -6.67 -1.23 -1.11
N ALA A 114 -7.91 -0.77 -0.98
CA ALA A 114 -8.21 0.65 -0.82
C ALA A 114 -7.62 1.22 0.49
N ASN A 115 -7.63 0.45 1.58
CA ASN A 115 -7.00 0.85 2.84
C ASN A 115 -5.47 0.94 2.72
N LEU A 116 -4.83 0.01 2.00
CA LEU A 116 -3.39 0.07 1.74
C LEU A 116 -3.01 1.32 0.94
N GLU A 117 -3.77 1.62 -0.12
CA GLU A 117 -3.57 2.81 -0.94
C GLU A 117 -3.77 4.09 -0.11
N LEU A 118 -4.85 4.16 0.68
CA LEU A 118 -5.13 5.30 1.57
C LEU A 118 -3.98 5.54 2.57
N ARG A 119 -3.43 4.46 3.16
CA ARG A 119 -2.28 4.57 4.08
C ARG A 119 -1.03 5.05 3.36
N ALA A 120 -0.74 4.54 2.16
CA ALA A 120 0.39 4.99 1.35
C ALA A 120 0.30 6.49 1.05
N LEU A 121 -0.85 6.95 0.54
CA LEU A 121 -1.05 8.36 0.18
C LEU A 121 -1.11 9.28 1.39
N THR A 122 -1.60 8.81 2.54
CA THR A 122 -1.57 9.59 3.77
C THR A 122 -0.14 9.83 4.26
N ILE A 123 0.74 8.83 4.15
CA ILE A 123 2.16 8.97 4.50
C ILE A 123 2.88 9.88 3.50
N LEU A 124 2.55 9.75 2.22
CA LEU A 124 3.14 10.57 1.16
C LEU A 124 2.54 11.97 1.06
N GLN A 125 1.57 12.34 1.91
CA GLN A 125 0.72 13.53 1.73
C GLN A 125 1.50 14.83 1.50
N ALA A 126 2.64 15.01 2.17
CA ALA A 126 3.49 16.20 2.03
C ALA A 126 4.20 16.30 0.67
N TYR A 127 4.26 15.20 -0.09
CA TYR A 127 5.00 15.06 -1.34
C TYR A 127 4.09 14.85 -2.56
N LEU A 128 2.77 14.71 -2.34
CA LEU A 128 1.81 14.45 -3.40
C LEU A 128 1.69 15.66 -4.34
N ASN A 129 1.52 15.37 -5.63
CA ASN A 129 1.07 16.35 -6.61
C ASN A 129 -0.46 16.51 -6.56
N SER A 130 -1.05 17.31 -7.47
CA SER A 130 -2.50 17.50 -7.53
C SER A 130 -3.27 16.18 -7.73
N THR A 131 -2.80 15.31 -8.63
CA THR A 131 -3.41 14.01 -8.89
C THR A 131 -3.37 13.10 -7.67
N GLY A 132 -2.24 13.08 -6.95
CA GLY A 132 -2.10 12.34 -5.70
C GLY A 132 -3.05 12.85 -4.62
N LEU A 133 -3.17 14.17 -4.46
CA LEU A 133 -4.08 14.79 -3.50
C LEU A 133 -5.54 14.50 -3.83
N ASP A 134 -5.91 14.56 -5.10
CA ASP A 134 -7.26 14.21 -5.57
C ASP A 134 -7.58 12.75 -5.26
N ARG A 135 -6.67 11.83 -5.59
CA ARG A 135 -6.81 10.40 -5.28
C ARG A 135 -6.95 10.14 -3.78
N LEU A 136 -6.14 10.82 -2.96
CA LEU A 136 -6.25 10.75 -1.50
C LEU A 136 -7.62 11.22 -1.00
N ASN A 137 -8.19 12.27 -1.60
CA ASN A 137 -9.50 12.80 -1.23
C ASN A 137 -10.65 11.89 -1.67
N GLU A 138 -10.50 11.16 -2.79
CA GLU A 138 -11.47 10.15 -3.23
C GLU A 138 -11.54 8.95 -2.29
N LEU A 139 -10.37 8.51 -1.77
CA LEU A 139 -10.27 7.35 -0.87
C LEU A 139 -10.73 7.66 0.55
N LYS A 140 -10.68 8.94 0.99
CA LYS A 140 -11.15 9.32 2.32
C LYS A 140 -12.66 9.09 2.44
N PRO A 141 -13.15 8.43 3.51
CA PRO A 141 -14.57 8.29 3.74
C PRO A 141 -15.22 9.68 3.79
N ARG A 142 -16.14 9.97 2.86
CA ARG A 142 -16.92 11.20 2.92
C ARG A 142 -17.73 11.18 4.21
N GLN A 143 -17.42 12.07 5.15
CA GLN A 143 -18.33 12.32 6.26
C GLN A 143 -19.67 12.73 5.66
N ALA A 144 -20.74 12.01 6.00
CA ALA A 144 -22.09 12.38 5.61
C ALA A 144 -22.33 13.81 6.10
N ARG A 145 -22.53 14.76 5.17
CA ARG A 145 -22.89 16.13 5.55
C ARG A 145 -24.18 16.04 6.35
N ALA A 146 -24.16 16.52 7.59
CA ALA A 146 -25.36 16.65 8.40
C ALA A 146 -26.36 17.52 7.62
N ILE A 147 -27.41 16.90 7.09
CA ILE A 147 -28.51 17.61 6.45
C ILE A 147 -29.20 18.39 7.57
N ARG A 148 -28.93 19.69 7.67
CA ARG A 148 -29.72 20.58 8.52
C ARG A 148 -31.07 20.75 7.84
N VAL A 149 -32.04 19.94 8.23
CA VAL A 149 -33.44 20.18 7.90
C VAL A 149 -33.85 21.43 8.69
N GLY A 150 -33.96 22.56 7.99
CA GLY A 150 -34.59 23.74 8.56
C GLY A 150 -36.06 23.43 8.81
N VAL A 151 -36.48 23.49 10.06
CA VAL A 151 -37.91 23.48 10.42
C VAL A 151 -38.43 24.87 10.07
N ILE A 152 -39.39 24.93 9.15
CA ILE A 152 -40.20 26.12 8.83
C ILE A 152 -41.40 26.15 9.76
#